data_AF-A0A931CYY3-F1
#
_entry.id   AF-A0A931CYY3-F1
#
_cell.length_a   1.000
_cell.length_b   1.000
_cell.length_c   1.000
_cell.angle_alpha   90.00
_cell.angle_beta   90.00
_cell.angle_gamma   90.00
#
_symmetry.space_group_name_H-M   'P 1'
#
loop_
_entity.id
_entity.type
_entity.pdbx_description
1 polymer ?
#
loop_
_entity_poly.entity_id
_entity_poly.type
_entity_poly.pdbx_seq_one_letter_code
_entity_poly.pdbx_strand_id
1 'polypeptide(L)' 'RSEPANMGGAEFIRPRLEKMVGDSVHCVTRPAQASPATGFSGVYKQEQAAIIKKALTL' A
#
# COMPACT_ATOMS: atom_id res chain seq x y z
N ARG A 1 -3.96 -1.26 -0.02
CA ARG A 1 -4.14 -0.41 1.18
C ARG A 1 -3.89 1.05 0.81
N SER A 2 -4.62 1.98 1.41
CA SER A 2 -4.51 3.42 1.13
C SER A 2 -3.43 4.12 1.94
N GLU A 3 -2.72 3.50 2.88
CA GLU A 3 -1.59 4.15 3.56
C GLU A 3 -0.29 4.10 2.73
N PRO A 4 0.64 5.07 2.92
CA PRO A 4 2.00 5.02 2.38
C PRO A 4 2.74 3.74 2.79
N ALA A 5 3.70 3.29 1.97
CA ALA A 5 4.42 2.02 2.18
C ALA A 5 5.23 1.98 3.48
N ASN A 6 5.78 3.12 3.90
CA ASN A 6 6.51 3.32 5.16
C ASN A 6 5.59 3.58 6.36
N MET A 7 4.28 3.43 6.19
CA MET A 7 3.26 3.69 7.20
C MET A 7 2.26 2.54 7.30
N GLY A 8 1.47 2.57 8.37
CA GLY A 8 0.47 1.54 8.65
C GLY A 8 1.12 0.21 9.03
N GLY A 9 0.46 -0.89 8.71
CA GLY A 9 0.85 -2.24 9.15
C GLY A 9 1.49 -3.11 8.07
N ALA A 10 1.76 -2.59 6.86
CA ALA A 10 2.26 -3.40 5.76
C ALA A 10 3.62 -4.04 6.08
N GLU A 11 4.56 -3.25 6.61
CA GLU A 11 5.88 -3.74 7.00
C GLU A 11 5.84 -4.67 8.23
N PHE A 12 4.82 -4.53 9.09
CA PHE A 12 4.61 -5.42 10.22
C PHE A 12 4.00 -6.76 9.79
N ILE A 13 2.95 -6.73 8.96
CA ILE A 13 2.19 -7.93 8.61
C ILE A 13 2.93 -8.75 7.56
N ARG A 14 3.58 -8.12 6.56
CA ARG A 14 4.23 -8.82 5.45
C ARG A 14 5.15 -9.97 5.89
N PRO A 15 6.19 -9.77 6.73
CA PRO A 15 7.09 -10.86 7.10
C PRO A 15 6.39 -11.98 7.88
N ARG A 16 5.29 -11.66 8.60
CA ARG A 16 4.49 -12.67 9.31
C ARG A 16 3.65 -13.48 8.33
N LEU A 17 3.04 -12.80 7.35
CA LEU A 17 2.22 -13.43 6.32
C LEU A 17 3.07 -14.32 5.41
N GLU A 18 4.23 -13.83 4.96
CA GLU A 18 5.19 -14.61 4.15
C GLU A 18 5.64 -15.87 4.90
N LYS A 19 5.91 -15.76 6.21
CA LYS A 19 6.22 -16.93 7.04
C LYS A 19 5.07 -17.92 7.16
N MET A 20 3.83 -17.44 7.21
CA MET A 20 2.64 -18.30 7.32
C MET A 20 2.27 -18.98 6.00
N VAL A 21 2.44 -18.30 4.89
CA VAL A 21 2.13 -18.81 3.53
C VAL A 21 3.28 -19.65 2.98
N GLY A 22 4.52 -19.39 3.41
CA GLY A 22 5.71 -20.04 2.88
C GLY A 22 6.15 -19.51 1.51
N ASP A 23 5.60 -18.37 1.09
CA ASP A 23 5.89 -17.72 -0.20
C ASP A 23 5.88 -16.19 -0.05
N SER A 24 6.42 -15.49 -1.04
CA SER A 24 6.44 -14.04 -1.14
C SER A 24 5.03 -13.45 -1.27
N VAL A 25 4.79 -12.32 -0.63
CA VAL A 25 3.48 -11.65 -0.62
C VAL A 25 3.60 -10.24 -1.17
N HIS A 26 2.86 -9.94 -2.22
CA HIS A 26 2.80 -8.59 -2.77
C HIS A 26 1.85 -7.69 -1.96
N CYS A 27 2.40 -6.63 -1.38
CA CYS A 27 1.62 -5.59 -0.73
C CYS A 27 1.39 -4.41 -1.69
N VAL A 28 0.13 -4.10 -1.98
CA VAL A 28 -0.22 -2.90 -2.76
C VAL A 28 -0.54 -1.74 -1.82
N THR A 29 0.33 -0.73 -1.80
CA THR A 29 0.21 0.47 -0.96
C THR A 29 0.44 1.74 -1.78
N ARG A 30 0.21 2.92 -1.18
CA ARG A 30 0.76 4.17 -1.73
C ARG A 30 2.29 4.14 -1.66
N PRO A 31 2.99 4.91 -2.52
CA PRO A 31 4.42 5.12 -2.36
C PRO A 31 4.73 5.69 -0.98
N ALA A 32 5.95 5.47 -0.49
CA ALA A 32 6.38 6.02 0.78
C ALA A 32 6.33 7.56 0.75
N GLN A 33 5.80 8.17 1.80
CA GLN A 33 5.64 9.62 1.93
C GLN A 33 5.94 10.04 3.37
N ALA A 34 6.40 11.28 3.54
CA ALA A 34 6.60 11.87 4.85
C ALA A 34 5.27 12.23 5.53
N SER A 35 4.24 12.59 4.75
CA SER A 35 2.90 12.87 5.25
C SER A 35 1.96 11.66 5.12
N PRO A 36 0.92 11.53 5.98
CA PRO A 36 -0.04 10.43 5.90
C PRO A 36 -0.88 10.42 4.61
N ALA A 37 -1.10 11.59 4.03
CA ALA A 37 -1.76 11.78 2.75
C ALA A 37 -1.31 13.10 2.10
N THR A 38 -1.53 13.21 0.80
CA THR A 38 -1.50 14.50 0.10
C THR A 38 -2.61 15.42 0.62
N GLY A 39 -2.31 16.73 0.71
CA GLY A 39 -3.30 17.77 1.04
C GLY A 39 -4.21 18.13 -0.13
N PHE A 40 -3.95 17.61 -1.34
CA PHE A 40 -4.72 17.89 -2.53
C PHE A 40 -5.74 16.78 -2.81
N SER A 41 -7.03 17.09 -2.70
CA SER A 41 -8.12 16.12 -2.87
C SER A 41 -8.13 15.45 -4.26
N GLY A 42 -7.77 16.20 -5.32
CA GLY A 42 -7.67 15.67 -6.68
C GLY A 42 -6.57 14.60 -6.80
N VAL A 43 -5.39 14.89 -6.25
CA VAL A 43 -4.25 13.96 -6.25
C VAL A 43 -4.58 12.72 -5.42
N TYR A 44 -5.22 12.89 -4.26
CA TYR A 44 -5.65 11.77 -3.43
C TYR A 44 -6.55 10.78 -4.18
N LYS A 45 -7.54 11.28 -4.94
CA LYS A 45 -8.44 10.43 -5.74
C LYS A 45 -7.68 9.66 -6.83
N GLN A 46 -6.69 10.30 -7.46
CA GLN A 46 -5.85 9.66 -8.46
C GLN A 46 -4.99 8.54 -7.84
N GLU A 47 -4.34 8.81 -6.70
CA GLU A 47 -3.59 7.80 -5.94
C GLU A 47 -4.48 6.61 -5.57
N GLN A 48 -5.69 6.86 -5.07
CA GLN A 48 -6.62 5.81 -4.67
C GLN A 48 -7.05 4.93 -5.84
N ALA A 49 -7.36 5.53 -7.00
CA ALA A 49 -7.71 4.80 -8.21
C ALA A 49 -6.54 3.93 -8.72
N ALA A 50 -5.31 4.46 -8.68
CA ALA A 50 -4.12 3.73 -9.09
C ALA A 50 -3.84 2.50 -8.22
N ILE A 51 -4.05 2.60 -6.90
CA ILE A 51 -3.89 1.48 -5.97
C ILE A 51 -4.89 0.37 -6.27
N ILE A 52 -6.16 0.71 -6.48
CA ILE A 52 -7.21 -0.27 -6.78
C ILE A 52 -6.89 -0.98 -8.09
N LYS A 53 -6.51 -0.21 -9.13
CA LYS A 53 -6.09 -0.78 -10.41
C LYS A 53 -4.93 -1.76 -10.23
N LYS A 54 -3.88 -1.34 -9.51
CA LYS A 54 -2.69 -2.17 -9.26
C LYS A 54 -3.01 -3.45 -8.47
N ALA A 55 -3.96 -3.39 -7.52
CA ALA A 55 -4.37 -4.55 -6.75
C ALA A 55 -5.13 -5.61 -7.56
N LEU A 56 -5.80 -5.21 -8.65
CA LEU A 56 -6.59 -6.10 -9.50
C LEU A 56 -5.82 -6.61 -10.73
N THR A 57 -4.58 -6.14 -10.94
CA THR A 57 -3.75 -6.50 -12.11
C THR A 57 -2.45 -7.21 -11.73
N LEU A 58 -2.29 -7.63 -10.47
CA LEU A 58 -1.14 -8.39 -9.99
C LEU A 58 -1.31 -9.88 -10.23
#